data_AF-A0A151MW96-F1
#
_entry.id   AF-A0A151MW96-F1
#
_cell.length_a   1.000
_cell.length_b   1.000
_cell.length_c   1.000
_cell.angle_alpha   90.00
_cell.angle_beta   90.00
_cell.angle_gamma   90.00
#
_symmetry.space_group_name_H-M   'P 1'
#
loop_
_entity.id
_entity.type
_entity.pdbx_description
1 polymer ?
#
loop_
_entity_poly.entity_id
_entity_poly.type
_entity_poly.pdbx_seq_one_letter_code
_entity_poly.pdbx_strand_id
1 'polypeptide(L)'
;MHSYELGMNHLGDMTSEEVAALLTGDRVPRQPHRNATYLPTPGSHLPDAVDWRDKGCVTDVKNQGACGSCWAFSAVGALEAQVKLKTGKLVSLSAQNLVDCTTTYGNHGCGGGYKTQAFQYIIDNHGIDSDSTYPYTAQVGPSPMPAWVKQRLGRRFQGRWDPCNPSL
;
A
#
# COMPACT_ATOMS: atom_id res chain seq x y z
N MET A 1 25.81 25.80 -8.24
CA MET A 1 25.38 24.82 -9.25
C MET A 1 24.64 23.72 -8.52
N HIS A 2 23.39 23.46 -8.85
CA HIS A 2 22.60 22.37 -8.27
C HIS A 2 22.65 21.16 -9.21
N SER A 3 22.53 19.95 -8.66
CA SER A 3 22.47 18.69 -9.43
C SER A 3 21.05 18.32 -9.88
N TYR A 4 20.07 19.20 -9.63
CA TYR A 4 18.66 18.99 -9.93
C TYR A 4 18.00 20.30 -10.35
N GLU A 5 16.86 20.17 -11.05
CA GLU A 5 15.97 21.27 -11.41
C GLU A 5 14.67 21.17 -10.61
N LEU A 6 14.02 22.31 -10.38
CA LEU A 6 12.71 22.39 -9.74
C LEU A 6 11.69 22.97 -10.72
N GLY A 7 10.46 22.49 -10.63
CA GLY A 7 9.34 22.99 -11.41
C GLY A 7 8.09 23.09 -10.54
N MET A 8 7.19 24.00 -10.92
CA MET A 8 5.88 24.14 -10.29
C MET A 8 5.10 22.84 -10.42
N ASN A 9 4.39 22.43 -9.37
CA ASN A 9 3.54 21.24 -9.37
C ASN A 9 2.29 21.46 -8.49
N HIS A 10 1.51 20.40 -8.29
CA HIS A 10 0.25 20.43 -7.53
C HIS A 10 0.39 20.77 -6.03
N LEU A 11 1.62 20.94 -5.51
CA LEU A 11 1.92 21.36 -4.14
C LEU A 11 2.30 22.85 -4.05
N GLY A 12 2.26 23.58 -5.17
CA GLY A 12 2.81 24.93 -5.29
C GLY A 12 2.15 25.99 -4.41
N ASP A 13 0.94 25.74 -3.93
CA ASP A 13 0.16 26.59 -3.04
C ASP A 13 0.08 26.05 -1.60
N MET A 14 0.75 24.94 -1.31
CA MET A 14 0.72 24.30 0.01
C MET A 14 1.88 24.75 0.89
N THR A 15 1.65 24.87 2.19
CA THR A 15 2.72 25.03 3.18
C THR A 15 3.43 23.71 3.46
N SER A 16 4.63 23.80 4.03
CA SER A 16 5.38 22.63 4.51
C SER A 16 4.57 21.80 5.51
N GLU A 17 3.78 22.45 6.36
CA GLU A 17 2.93 21.81 7.36
C GLU A 17 1.77 21.05 6.72
N GLU A 18 1.15 21.62 5.68
CA GLU A 18 0.09 20.96 4.92
C GLU A 18 0.62 19.73 4.18
N VAL A 19 1.79 19.85 3.54
CA VAL A 19 2.47 18.72 2.90
C VAL A 19 2.80 17.62 3.93
N ALA A 20 3.35 18.00 5.08
CA ALA A 20 3.66 17.04 6.14
C ALA A 20 2.39 16.34 6.66
N ALA A 21 1.34 17.10 6.96
CA ALA A 21 0.11 16.55 7.51
C ALA A 21 -0.63 15.60 6.55
N LEU A 22 -0.61 15.89 5.24
CA LEU A 22 -1.41 15.15 4.26
C LEU A 22 -0.63 14.07 3.52
N LEU A 23 0.67 14.24 3.30
CA LEU A 23 1.44 13.40 2.39
C LEU A 23 2.53 12.56 3.08
N THR A 24 2.90 12.86 4.33
CA THR A 24 3.96 12.15 5.07
C THR A 24 3.43 11.10 6.04
N GLY A 25 2.88 10.02 5.48
CA GLY A 25 2.22 8.95 6.24
C GLY A 25 3.11 7.80 6.74
N ASP A 26 4.43 7.83 6.55
CA ASP A 26 5.28 6.70 6.96
C ASP A 26 5.51 6.71 8.48
N ARG A 27 5.12 5.64 9.16
CA ARG A 27 5.20 5.51 10.63
C ARG A 27 6.02 4.30 11.03
N VAL A 28 7.34 4.49 11.17
CA VAL A 28 8.25 3.42 11.59
C VAL A 28 7.93 2.95 13.02
N PRO A 29 7.56 1.68 13.24
CA PRO A 29 7.30 1.17 14.57
C PRO A 29 8.57 1.21 15.44
N ARG A 30 8.41 1.47 16.75
CA ARG A 30 9.53 1.50 17.71
C ARG A 30 10.30 0.17 17.76
N GLN A 31 9.60 -0.94 17.56
CA GLN A 31 10.18 -2.27 17.39
C GLN A 31 9.64 -2.87 16.08
N PRO A 32 10.34 -2.66 14.95
CA PRO A 32 9.89 -3.21 13.68
C PRO A 32 10.00 -4.73 13.73
N HIS A 33 8.94 -5.42 13.34
CA HIS A 33 8.92 -6.87 13.24
C HIS A 33 9.88 -7.31 12.13
N ARG A 34 11.00 -7.95 12.49
CA ARG A 34 12.03 -8.41 11.54
C ARG A 34 11.95 -9.93 11.42
N ASN A 35 11.28 -10.42 10.38
CA ASN A 35 11.15 -11.87 10.12
C ASN A 35 12.41 -12.48 9.50
N ALA A 36 13.11 -11.72 8.66
CA ALA A 36 14.30 -12.17 7.97
C ALA A 36 15.29 -11.02 7.82
N THR A 37 16.55 -11.32 8.05
CA THR A 37 17.66 -10.43 7.72
C THR A 37 18.15 -10.81 6.33
N TYR A 38 18.24 -9.83 5.42
CA TYR A 38 18.86 -10.05 4.13
C TYR A 38 20.33 -10.43 4.33
N LEU A 39 20.74 -11.57 3.76
CA LEU A 39 22.12 -12.01 3.74
C LEU A 39 22.64 -11.88 2.30
N PRO A 40 23.63 -11.01 2.05
CA PRO A 40 24.21 -10.89 0.73
C PRO A 40 24.93 -12.20 0.36
N THR A 41 24.80 -12.63 -0.88
CA THR A 41 25.55 -13.78 -1.39
C THR A 41 27.03 -13.40 -1.49
N PRO A 42 27.95 -14.10 -0.80
CA PRO A 42 29.37 -13.82 -0.89
C PRO A 42 29.87 -13.95 -2.34
N GLY A 43 30.66 -12.98 -2.80
CA GLY A 43 31.19 -12.97 -4.18
C GLY A 43 30.16 -12.62 -5.26
N SER A 44 28.97 -12.14 -4.91
CA SER A 44 28.02 -11.64 -5.91
C SER A 44 28.53 -10.36 -6.57
N HIS A 45 28.55 -10.34 -7.90
CA HIS A 45 28.80 -9.14 -8.70
C HIS A 45 27.47 -8.48 -9.02
N LEU A 46 27.32 -7.23 -8.60
CA LEU A 46 26.16 -6.42 -8.97
C LEU A 46 26.42 -5.72 -10.31
N PRO A 47 25.39 -5.57 -11.16
CA PRO A 47 25.51 -4.75 -12.36
C PRO A 47 25.68 -3.26 -11.98
N ASP A 48 26.33 -2.50 -12.85
CA ASP A 48 26.57 -1.06 -12.65
C ASP A 48 25.27 -0.24 -12.60
N ALA A 49 24.21 -0.72 -13.26
CA ALA A 49 22.89 -0.11 -13.25
C ALA A 49 21.79 -1.18 -13.29
N VAL A 50 20.68 -0.89 -12.57
CA VAL A 50 19.46 -1.70 -12.61
C VAL A 50 18.26 -0.79 -12.75
N ASP A 51 17.44 -1.07 -13.76
CA ASP A 51 16.09 -0.54 -13.86
C ASP A 51 15.09 -1.70 -13.92
N TRP A 52 14.19 -1.76 -12.94
CA TRP A 52 13.15 -2.81 -12.89
C TRP A 52 11.97 -2.52 -13.83
N ARG A 53 11.86 -1.28 -14.34
CA ARG A 53 10.85 -0.90 -15.36
C ARG A 53 11.14 -1.60 -16.67
N ASP A 54 12.40 -1.68 -17.08
CA ASP A 54 12.85 -2.39 -18.29
C ASP A 54 12.55 -3.89 -18.22
N LYS A 55 12.40 -4.43 -17.00
CA LYS A 55 12.02 -5.82 -16.74
C LYS A 55 10.51 -6.01 -16.58
N GLY A 56 9.71 -4.96 -16.79
CA GLY A 56 8.25 -4.97 -16.65
C GLY A 56 7.76 -5.30 -15.24
N CYS A 57 8.54 -4.96 -14.21
CA CYS A 57 8.24 -5.23 -12.80
C CYS A 57 7.56 -4.06 -12.07
N VAL A 58 7.32 -2.94 -12.76
CA VAL A 58 6.79 -1.72 -12.18
C VAL A 58 5.50 -1.37 -12.91
N THR A 59 4.43 -1.14 -12.15
CA THR A 59 3.13 -0.66 -12.65
C THR A 59 3.19 0.83 -12.98
N ASP A 60 2.14 1.35 -13.60
CA ASP A 60 2.02 2.78 -13.86
C ASP A 60 2.04 3.59 -12.55
N VAL A 61 2.52 4.83 -12.64
CA VAL A 61 2.59 5.74 -11.48
C VAL A 61 1.18 6.03 -10.97
N LYS A 62 0.98 5.84 -9.66
CA LYS A 62 -0.28 6.11 -8.96
C LYS A 62 -0.21 7.41 -8.13
N ASN A 63 -1.35 7.93 -7.71
CA ASN A 63 -1.45 9.14 -6.88
C ASN A 63 -2.18 8.83 -5.56
N GLN A 64 -1.55 9.11 -4.42
CA GLN A 64 -2.14 8.94 -3.09
C GLN A 64 -3.15 10.04 -2.72
N GLY A 65 -3.19 11.15 -3.46
CA GLY A 65 -4.03 12.31 -3.12
C GLY A 65 -3.70 12.87 -1.74
N ALA A 66 -4.68 13.54 -1.11
CA ALA A 66 -4.55 14.13 0.22
C ALA A 66 -4.72 13.10 1.36
N CYS A 67 -4.01 11.98 1.27
CA CYS A 67 -4.04 10.89 2.23
C CYS A 67 -2.62 10.42 2.55
N GLY A 68 -2.30 10.27 3.84
CA GLY A 68 -1.02 9.74 4.31
C GLY A 68 -0.88 8.23 4.11
N SER A 69 -1.15 7.73 2.90
CA SER A 69 -1.10 6.30 2.56
C SER A 69 0.09 5.92 1.68
N CYS A 70 1.14 6.75 1.60
CA CYS A 70 2.37 6.43 0.87
C CYS A 70 2.96 5.06 1.27
N TRP A 71 2.81 4.67 2.54
CA TRP A 71 3.18 3.35 3.06
C TRP A 71 2.44 2.19 2.35
N ALA A 72 1.16 2.38 2.01
CA ALA A 72 0.36 1.38 1.31
C ALA A 72 0.82 1.24 -0.15
N PHE A 73 1.05 2.37 -0.83
CA PHE A 73 1.61 2.39 -2.20
C PHE A 73 3.00 1.75 -2.27
N SER A 74 3.84 2.01 -1.27
CA SER A 74 5.17 1.38 -1.15
C SER A 74 5.06 -0.13 -0.97
N ALA A 75 4.12 -0.60 -0.15
CA ALA A 75 3.89 -2.03 0.07
C ALA A 75 3.37 -2.72 -1.20
N VAL A 76 2.34 -2.17 -1.86
CA VAL A 76 1.80 -2.77 -3.09
C VAL A 76 2.85 -2.78 -4.20
N GLY A 77 3.57 -1.67 -4.45
CA GLY A 77 4.57 -1.64 -5.52
C GLY A 77 5.69 -2.68 -5.34
N ALA A 78 6.12 -2.92 -4.10
CA ALA A 78 7.09 -3.98 -3.80
C ALA A 78 6.50 -5.38 -4.05
N LEU A 79 5.24 -5.62 -3.66
CA LEU A 79 4.57 -6.90 -3.87
C LEU A 79 4.26 -7.16 -5.35
N GLU A 80 3.80 -6.15 -6.09
CA GLU A 80 3.57 -6.19 -7.53
C GLU A 80 4.81 -6.67 -8.28
N ALA A 81 5.99 -6.12 -7.94
CA ALA A 81 7.27 -6.54 -8.49
C ALA A 81 7.59 -8.01 -8.16
N GLN A 82 7.40 -8.43 -6.90
CA GLN A 82 7.63 -9.83 -6.50
C GLN A 82 6.67 -10.81 -7.18
N VAL A 83 5.40 -10.44 -7.37
CA VAL A 83 4.42 -11.22 -8.12
C VAL A 83 4.85 -11.36 -9.58
N LYS A 84 5.32 -10.27 -10.21
CA LYS A 84 5.87 -10.32 -11.57
C LYS A 84 7.06 -11.26 -11.68
N LEU A 85 8.02 -11.15 -10.76
CA LEU A 85 9.22 -12.00 -10.76
C LEU A 85 8.88 -13.48 -10.56
N LYS A 86 7.90 -13.78 -9.71
CA LYS A 86 7.53 -15.16 -9.39
C LYS A 86 6.64 -15.80 -10.46
N THR A 87 5.72 -15.03 -11.06
CA THR A 87 4.64 -15.58 -11.91
C THR A 87 4.73 -15.16 -13.37
N GLY A 88 5.59 -14.19 -13.70
CA GLY A 88 5.64 -13.55 -15.02
C GLY A 88 4.49 -12.56 -15.30
N LYS A 89 3.51 -12.42 -14.38
CA LYS A 89 2.35 -11.53 -14.56
C LYS A 89 2.49 -10.27 -13.70
N LEU A 90 2.34 -9.11 -14.32
CA LEU A 90 2.25 -7.84 -13.61
C LEU A 90 0.78 -7.57 -13.32
N VAL A 91 0.43 -7.38 -12.04
CA VAL A 91 -0.94 -7.15 -11.60
C VAL A 91 -0.94 -5.91 -10.72
N SER A 92 -1.82 -4.94 -10.98
CA SER A 92 -2.00 -3.77 -10.10
C SER A 92 -2.78 -4.18 -8.86
N LEU A 93 -2.21 -3.98 -7.67
CA LEU A 93 -2.78 -4.37 -6.38
C LEU A 93 -3.40 -3.17 -5.65
N SER A 94 -4.41 -3.44 -4.83
CA SER A 94 -5.22 -2.42 -4.16
C SER A 94 -4.51 -1.83 -2.96
N ALA A 95 -4.07 -0.58 -3.08
CA ALA A 95 -3.62 0.20 -1.92
C ALA A 95 -4.77 0.49 -0.96
N GLN A 96 -6.02 0.58 -1.45
CA GLN A 96 -7.21 0.82 -0.63
C GLN A 96 -7.47 -0.33 0.35
N ASN A 97 -7.30 -1.57 -0.11
CA ASN A 97 -7.43 -2.74 0.75
C ASN A 97 -6.51 -2.65 1.96
N LEU A 98 -5.27 -2.19 1.77
CA LEU A 98 -4.35 -1.97 2.89
C LEU A 98 -4.81 -0.83 3.80
N VAL A 99 -5.22 0.31 3.22
CA VAL A 99 -5.68 1.48 3.97
C VAL A 99 -6.83 1.12 4.92
N ASP A 100 -7.76 0.26 4.49
CA ASP A 100 -8.97 -0.05 5.26
C ASP A 100 -8.81 -1.24 6.21
N CYS A 101 -7.98 -2.23 5.84
CA CYS A 101 -8.00 -3.54 6.50
C CYS A 101 -6.85 -3.80 7.47
N THR A 102 -5.84 -2.93 7.50
CA THR A 102 -4.62 -3.20 8.28
C THR A 102 -4.57 -2.48 9.64
N THR A 103 -5.70 -1.94 10.10
CA THR A 103 -5.77 -1.23 11.40
C THR A 103 -5.39 -2.14 12.58
N THR A 104 -5.82 -3.40 12.58
CA THR A 104 -5.46 -4.40 13.60
C THR A 104 -3.97 -4.76 13.60
N TYR A 105 -3.26 -4.48 12.50
CA TYR A 105 -1.82 -4.68 12.35
C TYR A 105 -1.00 -3.45 12.74
N GLY A 106 -1.67 -2.36 13.16
CA GLY A 106 -1.05 -1.13 13.63
C GLY A 106 -0.84 -0.04 12.58
N ASN A 107 -1.41 -0.22 11.38
CA ASN A 107 -1.57 0.89 10.43
C ASN A 107 -2.79 1.75 10.79
N HIS A 108 -2.86 2.96 10.27
CA HIS A 108 -3.89 3.93 10.62
C HIS A 108 -4.49 4.59 9.36
N GLY A 109 -4.59 3.84 8.26
CA GLY A 109 -5.12 4.34 6.99
C GLY A 109 -4.38 5.61 6.51
N CYS A 110 -5.13 6.69 6.28
CA CYS A 110 -4.54 8.00 5.93
C CYS A 110 -3.78 8.68 7.07
N GLY A 111 -3.95 8.24 8.32
CA GLY A 111 -3.13 8.67 9.43
C GLY A 111 -1.70 8.14 9.36
N GLY A 112 -1.42 7.16 8.49
CA GLY A 112 -0.09 6.61 8.28
C GLY A 112 0.07 5.17 8.73
N GLY A 113 1.19 4.57 8.38
CA GLY A 113 1.42 3.14 8.58
C GLY A 113 2.81 2.72 8.13
N TYR A 114 3.05 1.42 8.15
CA TYR A 114 4.34 0.83 7.80
C TYR A 114 4.19 -0.41 6.94
N LYS A 115 5.10 -0.53 5.96
CA LYS A 115 5.05 -1.55 4.90
C LYS A 115 5.08 -2.96 5.47
N THR A 116 5.88 -3.21 6.52
CA THR A 116 6.00 -4.57 7.09
C THR A 116 4.73 -5.02 7.81
N GLN A 117 3.95 -4.10 8.39
CA GLN A 117 2.63 -4.41 8.96
C GLN A 117 1.65 -4.79 7.85
N ALA A 118 1.72 -4.07 6.72
CA ALA A 118 0.94 -4.42 5.54
C ALA A 118 1.31 -5.80 4.98
N PHE A 119 2.60 -6.13 4.88
CA PHE A 119 3.03 -7.45 4.45
C PHE A 119 2.56 -8.57 5.39
N GLN A 120 2.57 -8.34 6.71
CA GLN A 120 2.05 -9.33 7.66
C GLN A 120 0.55 -9.56 7.48
N TYR A 121 -0.23 -8.48 7.28
CA TYR A 121 -1.65 -8.61 6.92
C TYR A 121 -1.85 -9.46 5.66
N ILE A 122 -1.11 -9.19 4.59
CA ILE A 122 -1.27 -9.92 3.32
C ILE A 122 -0.97 -11.42 3.50
N ILE A 123 0.02 -11.77 4.33
CA ILE A 123 0.35 -13.15 4.67
C ILE A 123 -0.82 -13.82 5.41
N ASP A 124 -1.32 -13.19 6.46
CA ASP A 124 -2.37 -13.74 7.32
C ASP A 124 -3.75 -13.76 6.63
N ASN A 125 -4.02 -12.78 5.77
CA ASN A 125 -5.24 -12.68 4.96
C ASN A 125 -5.19 -13.60 3.72
N HIS A 126 -4.07 -14.27 3.49
CA HIS A 126 -3.83 -15.14 2.33
C HIS A 126 -3.97 -14.43 0.97
N GLY A 127 -3.73 -13.12 0.93
CA GLY A 127 -3.81 -12.34 -0.29
C GLY A 127 -4.22 -10.89 -0.08
N ILE A 128 -4.38 -10.21 -1.21
CA ILE A 128 -4.79 -8.81 -1.33
C ILE A 128 -5.57 -8.65 -2.63
N ASP A 129 -6.57 -7.77 -2.64
CA ASP A 129 -7.36 -7.48 -3.84
C ASP A 129 -6.54 -6.77 -4.93
N SER A 130 -7.00 -6.91 -6.18
CA SER A 130 -6.51 -6.08 -7.28
C SER A 130 -7.05 -4.66 -7.17
N ASP A 131 -6.33 -3.69 -7.72
CA ASP A 131 -6.79 -2.29 -7.78
C ASP A 131 -8.11 -2.15 -8.57
N SER A 132 -8.33 -3.01 -9.57
CA SER A 132 -9.57 -3.01 -10.37
C SER A 132 -10.80 -3.48 -9.60
N THR A 133 -10.63 -4.40 -8.64
CA THR A 133 -11.71 -4.97 -7.83
C THR A 133 -11.95 -4.16 -6.57
N TYR A 134 -10.91 -3.49 -6.06
CA TYR A 134 -11.01 -2.58 -4.92
C TYR A 134 -10.25 -1.27 -5.20
N PRO A 135 -10.90 -0.31 -5.90
CA PRO A 135 -10.27 0.93 -6.33
C PRO A 135 -9.90 1.88 -5.18
N TYR A 136 -8.86 2.69 -5.41
CA TYR A 136 -8.39 3.70 -4.48
C TYR A 136 -9.31 4.91 -4.37
N THR A 137 -9.56 5.36 -3.13
CA THR A 137 -10.48 6.46 -2.82
C THR A 137 -9.84 7.61 -2.03
N ALA A 138 -8.55 7.54 -1.71
CA ALA A 138 -7.81 8.55 -0.94
C ALA A 138 -8.43 8.92 0.41
N GLN A 139 -9.18 7.99 1.01
CA GLN A 139 -9.76 8.13 2.33
C GLN A 139 -9.88 6.75 2.98
N VAL A 140 -10.00 6.73 4.31
CA VAL A 140 -10.33 5.50 5.02
C VAL A 140 -11.80 5.19 4.72
N GLY A 141 -12.04 4.08 4.02
CA GLY A 141 -13.38 3.55 3.84
C GLY A 141 -13.99 3.19 5.19
N PRO A 142 -15.32 2.99 5.28
CA PRO A 142 -15.87 2.44 6.50
C PRO A 142 -15.16 1.11 6.79
N SER A 143 -14.48 1.02 7.95
CA SER A 143 -13.96 -0.25 8.49
C SER A 143 -15.01 -1.34 8.24
N PRO A 144 -14.65 -2.60 7.95
CA PRO A 144 -15.63 -3.65 7.72
C PRO A 144 -16.62 -3.64 8.89
N MET A 145 -17.80 -3.07 8.63
CA MET A 145 -18.76 -2.79 9.68
C MET A 145 -19.11 -4.13 10.34
N PRO A 146 -19.11 -4.22 11.68
CA PRO A 146 -19.65 -5.38 12.36
C PRO A 146 -21.03 -5.71 11.79
N ALA A 147 -21.26 -6.99 11.51
CA ALA A 147 -22.44 -7.49 10.81
C ALA A 147 -23.78 -6.89 11.26
N TRP A 148 -23.89 -6.61 12.57
CA TRP A 148 -25.08 -6.06 13.21
C TRP A 148 -25.40 -4.62 12.79
N VAL A 149 -24.40 -3.82 12.38
CA VAL A 149 -24.61 -2.45 11.91
C VAL A 149 -25.16 -2.43 10.48
N LYS A 150 -24.68 -3.34 9.62
CA LYS A 150 -25.21 -3.51 8.24
C LYS A 150 -26.67 -3.98 8.25
N GLN A 151 -27.07 -4.76 9.26
CA GLN A 151 -28.43 -5.29 9.42
C GLN A 151 -29.47 -4.22 9.77
N ARG A 152 -29.07 -3.07 10.35
CA ARG A 152 -29.95 -1.92 10.62
C ARG A 152 -30.22 -1.03 9.42
N LEU A 153 -29.37 -1.06 8.38
CA LEU A 153 -29.49 -0.18 7.20
C LEU A 153 -30.27 -0.80 6.03
N GLY A 154 -31.04 -1.86 6.28
CA GLY A 154 -32.16 -2.25 5.42
C GLY A 154 -31.83 -2.76 4.01
N ARG A 155 -30.57 -3.04 3.67
CA ARG A 155 -30.22 -3.68 2.38
C ARG A 155 -30.11 -5.19 2.53
N ARG A 156 -31.12 -5.91 2.02
CA ARG A 156 -31.07 -7.35 1.74
C ARG A 156 -29.81 -7.65 0.90
N PHE A 157 -28.81 -8.29 1.49
CA PHE A 157 -27.72 -8.92 0.75
C PHE A 157 -27.61 -10.38 1.23
N GLN A 158 -27.90 -11.30 0.32
CA GLN A 158 -27.44 -12.68 0.40
C GLN A 158 -25.93 -12.67 0.06
N GLY A 159 -25.09 -13.20 0.96
CA GLY A 159 -23.63 -13.24 0.81
C GLY A 159 -22.93 -11.98 1.33
N ARG A 160 -22.04 -12.14 2.31
CA ARG A 160 -21.37 -11.06 3.02
C ARG A 160 -19.97 -10.87 2.42
N TRP A 161 -19.82 -10.00 1.42
CA TRP A 161 -18.49 -9.56 0.99
C TRP A 161 -17.84 -8.75 2.12
N ASP A 162 -16.81 -9.30 2.74
CA ASP A 162 -15.92 -8.58 3.64
C ASP A 162 -14.63 -8.24 2.87
N PRO A 163 -14.42 -6.97 2.50
CA PRO A 163 -13.22 -6.58 1.77
C PRO A 163 -11.91 -6.86 2.55
N CYS A 164 -12.02 -7.06 3.87
CA CYS A 164 -10.88 -7.39 4.73
C CYS A 164 -10.74 -8.88 5.01
N ASN A 165 -11.62 -9.71 4.45
CA ASN A 165 -11.54 -11.17 4.46
C ASN A 165 -12.25 -11.74 3.22
N PRO A 166 -11.59 -11.78 2.05
CA PRO A 166 -12.20 -12.23 0.79
C PRO A 166 -12.44 -13.74 0.73
N SER A 167 -12.07 -14.51 1.76
CA SER A 167 -12.20 -15.98 1.81
C SER A 167 -13.53 -16.48 2.39
N LEU A 168 -14.51 -15.59 2.62
CA LEU A 168 -15.83 -15.89 3.19
C LEU A 168 -16.98 -15.78 2.18
#